data_AF-A0AAN4EUT4-F1
#
_entry.id   AF-A0AAN4EUT4-F1
#
_cell.length_a   1.000
_cell.length_b   1.000
_cell.length_c   1.000
_cell.angle_alpha   90.00
_cell.angle_beta   90.00
_cell.angle_gamma   90.00
#
_symmetry.space_group_name_H-M   'P 1'
#
loop_
_entity.id
_entity.type
_entity.pdbx_description
1 polymer ?
#
loop_
_entity_poly.entity_id
_entity_poly.type
_entity_poly.pdbx_seq_one_letter_code
_entity_poly.pdbx_strand_id
1 'polypeptide(L)'
;MEEQQTGECPLCDTGASFNFTDHENYKLIQCPECGIFEISVGAERTLRDRHMEQRLEYAELSRNAPKGQMLVIKLNVTVDGNFLVYGYAALR
;
A
#
# COMPACT_ATOMS: atom_id res chain seq x y z
N MET A 1 4.40 -12.33 18.96
CA MET A 1 4.92 -12.77 17.66
C MET A 1 3.97 -12.20 16.63
N GLU A 2 4.37 -11.14 15.93
CA GLU A 2 3.55 -10.62 14.83
C GLU A 2 3.61 -11.65 13.70
N GLU A 3 2.49 -12.28 13.40
CA GLU A 3 2.39 -13.28 12.34
C GLU A 3 2.53 -12.58 10.99
N GLN A 4 3.69 -12.72 10.37
CA GLN A 4 3.94 -12.23 9.03
C GLN A 4 3.06 -13.01 8.04
N GLN A 5 2.07 -12.33 7.47
CA GLN A 5 1.11 -12.94 6.56
C GLN A 5 1.63 -12.84 5.13
N THR A 6 1.30 -13.84 4.31
CA THR A 6 1.63 -13.87 2.88
C THR A 6 0.35 -13.76 2.05
N GLY A 7 0.39 -13.00 0.96
CA GLY A 7 -0.74 -12.85 0.05
C GLY A 7 -0.36 -12.09 -1.22
N GLU A 8 -1.36 -11.73 -2.02
CA GLU A 8 -1.13 -11.00 -3.28
C GLU A 8 -0.93 -9.51 -3.02
N CYS A 9 0.10 -8.93 -3.64
CA CYS A 9 0.37 -7.51 -3.61
C CYS A 9 -0.80 -6.74 -4.22
N PRO A 10 -1.41 -5.76 -3.50
CA PRO A 10 -2.51 -4.99 -4.04
C PRO A 10 -2.09 -4.08 -5.20
N LEU A 11 -0.82 -3.96 -5.56
CA LEU A 11 -0.37 -3.14 -6.69
C LEU A 11 -0.11 -3.94 -7.98
N CYS A 12 0.30 -5.20 -7.88
CA CYS A 12 0.75 -5.99 -9.04
C CYS A 12 0.34 -7.47 -9.01
N ASP A 13 -0.45 -7.90 -8.01
CA ASP A 13 -0.89 -9.29 -7.78
C ASP A 13 0.23 -10.33 -7.56
N THR A 14 1.50 -9.91 -7.54
CA THR A 14 2.62 -10.80 -7.19
C THR A 14 2.58 -11.15 -5.71
N GLY A 15 3.04 -12.35 -5.34
CA GLY A 15 3.17 -12.74 -3.93
C GLY A 15 4.02 -11.76 -3.12
N ALA A 16 3.49 -11.31 -2.00
CA ALA A 16 4.10 -10.34 -1.09
C ALA A 16 3.86 -10.75 0.37
N SER A 17 4.72 -10.27 1.25
CA SER A 17 4.54 -10.39 2.69
C SER A 17 3.94 -9.11 3.25
N PHE A 18 3.10 -9.21 4.27
CA PHE A 18 2.56 -8.04 4.94
C PHE A 18 2.45 -8.22 6.45
N ASN A 19 2.65 -7.11 7.17
CA ASN A 19 2.53 -6.96 8.62
C ASN A 19 1.56 -5.81 8.93
N PHE A 20 0.77 -5.93 9.99
CA PHE A 20 -0.08 -4.85 10.46
C PHE A 20 0.70 -3.97 11.44
N THR A 21 0.80 -2.67 11.16
CA THR A 21 1.72 -1.78 11.89
C THR A 21 1.08 -1.00 13.03
N ASP A 22 -0.24 -0.82 13.03
CA ASP A 22 -0.94 0.01 14.03
C ASP A 22 -2.44 -0.35 14.04
N HIS A 23 -2.96 -0.83 15.17
CA HIS A 23 -4.40 -1.01 15.46
C HIS A 23 -5.26 -1.44 14.23
N GLU A 24 -4.77 -2.42 13.46
CA GLU A 24 -5.44 -3.09 12.33
C GLU A 24 -5.80 -2.23 11.09
N ASN A 25 -5.45 -0.94 11.03
CA ASN A 25 -5.92 -0.07 9.95
C ASN A 25 -4.92 0.15 8.81
N TYR A 26 -3.63 -0.14 9.04
CA TYR A 26 -2.58 -0.07 8.02
C TYR A 26 -1.84 -1.41 7.91
N LYS A 27 -1.48 -1.75 6.67
CA LYS A 27 -0.65 -2.88 6.31
C LYS A 27 0.65 -2.37 5.72
N LEU A 28 1.77 -2.77 6.30
CA LEU A 28 3.07 -2.67 5.67
C LEU A 28 3.24 -3.86 4.74
N ILE A 29 3.43 -3.61 3.46
CA ILE A 29 3.59 -4.61 2.41
C ILE A 29 5.03 -4.58 1.92
N GLN A 30 5.63 -5.77 1.83
CA GLN A 30 6.93 -6.02 1.26
C GLN A 30 6.74 -6.87 0.00
N CYS A 31 6.80 -6.22 -1.15
CA CYS A 31 6.65 -6.87 -2.45
C CYS A 31 8.00 -6.89 -3.17
N PRO A 32 8.42 -8.03 -3.74
CA PRO A 32 9.67 -8.12 -4.50
C PRO A 32 9.68 -7.22 -5.75
N GLU A 33 8.51 -6.98 -6.34
CA GLU A 33 8.36 -6.20 -7.59
C GLU A 33 8.09 -4.70 -7.35
N CYS A 34 7.37 -4.36 -6.28
CA CYS A 34 6.92 -2.98 -6.01
C CYS A 34 7.75 -2.28 -4.92
N GLY A 35 8.55 -3.03 -4.16
CA GLY A 35 9.25 -2.53 -2.98
C GLY A 35 8.38 -2.55 -1.71
N ILE A 36 8.71 -1.66 -0.78
CA ILE A 36 8.08 -1.56 0.54
C ILE A 36 7.14 -0.36 0.56
N PHE A 37 5.90 -0.57 0.99
CA PHE A 37 4.90 0.49 1.13
C PHE A 37 3.90 0.17 2.23
N GLU A 38 3.28 1.21 2.78
CA GLU A 38 2.14 1.10 3.68
C GLU A 38 0.84 1.42 2.94
N ILE A 39 -0.22 0.68 3.25
CA ILE A 39 -1.54 0.92 2.70
C ILE A 39 -2.61 0.75 3.79
N SER A 40 -3.57 1.67 3.85
CA SER A 40 -4.71 1.49 4.74
C SER A 40 -5.66 0.40 4.22
N VAL A 41 -6.33 -0.34 5.09
CA VAL A 41 -7.25 -1.44 4.69
C VAL A 41 -8.35 -0.93 3.74
N GLY A 42 -8.87 0.27 4.00
CA GLY A 42 -9.84 0.92 3.11
C GLY A 42 -9.24 1.25 1.74
N ALA A 43 -8.01 1.76 1.70
CA ALA A 43 -7.32 2.06 0.45
C ALA A 43 -7.03 0.79 -0.35
N GLU A 44 -6.61 -0.29 0.30
CA GLU A 44 -6.36 -1.57 -0.35
C GLU A 44 -7.60 -2.08 -1.09
N ARG A 45 -8.77 -2.06 -0.43
CA ARG A 45 -10.03 -2.49 -1.05
C ARG A 45 -10.35 -1.64 -2.29
N THR A 46 -10.33 -0.31 -2.13
CA THR A 46 -10.59 0.61 -3.25
C THR A 46 -9.59 0.45 -4.39
N LEU A 47 -8.33 0.12 -4.10
CA LEU A 47 -7.29 -0.04 -5.10
C LEU A 47 -7.39 -1.39 -5.82
N ARG A 48 -7.83 -2.46 -5.14
CA ARG A 48 -8.12 -3.77 -5.77
C ARG A 48 -9.32 -3.73 -6.74
N ASP A 49 -10.28 -2.85 -6.49
CA ASP A 49 -11.42 -2.63 -7.41
C ASP A 49 -11.03 -1.86 -8.68
N ARG A 50 -9.83 -1.27 -8.73
CA ARG A 50 -9.33 -0.54 -9.90
C ARG A 50 -8.66 -1.45 -10.92
N HIS A 51 -8.62 -0.97 -12.16
CA HIS A 51 -7.87 -1.62 -13.23
C HIS A 51 -6.37 -1.69 -12.90
N MET A 52 -5.72 -2.78 -13.33
CA MET A 52 -4.30 -3.03 -13.11
C MET A 52 -3.41 -1.84 -13.48
N GLU A 53 -3.68 -1.16 -14.60
CA GLU A 53 -2.89 0.00 -15.04
C GLU A 53 -2.84 1.11 -13.97
N GLN A 54 -3.96 1.41 -13.31
CA GLN A 54 -4.02 2.40 -12.24
C GLN A 54 -3.32 1.93 -10.97
N ARG A 55 -3.28 0.61 -10.73
CA ARG A 55 -2.59 0.01 -9.59
C ARG A 55 -1.07 0.08 -9.78
N LEU A 56 -0.60 -0.12 -11.01
CA LEU A 56 0.81 -0.05 -11.38
C LEU A 56 1.39 1.36 -11.25
N GLU A 57 0.58 2.42 -11.37
CA GLU A 57 1.03 3.80 -11.06
C GLU A 57 1.55 3.91 -9.62
N TYR A 58 0.86 3.29 -8.65
CA TYR A 58 1.31 3.23 -7.26
C TYR A 58 2.52 2.31 -7.08
N ALA A 59 2.64 1.25 -7.88
CA ALA A 59 3.84 0.40 -7.88
C ALA A 59 5.08 1.22 -8.28
N GLU A 60 4.96 2.07 -9.31
CA GLU A 60 6.03 2.97 -9.71
C GLU A 60 6.36 4.02 -8.65
N LEU A 61 5.34 4.61 -8.01
CA LEU A 61 5.55 5.55 -6.90
C LEU A 61 6.27 4.89 -5.71
N SER A 62 5.97 3.62 -5.43
CA SER A 62 6.60 2.83 -4.38
C SER A 62 8.06 2.51 -4.71
N ARG A 63 8.34 2.04 -5.94
CA ARG A 63 9.71 1.76 -6.40
C ARG A 63 10.60 2.99 -6.42
N ASN A 64 10.03 4.14 -6.76
CA ASN A 64 10.73 5.42 -6.82
C ASN A 64 10.65 6.21 -5.51
N ALA A 65 10.29 5.58 -4.40
CA ALA A 65 10.25 6.27 -3.11
C ALA A 65 11.63 6.86 -2.76
N PRO A 66 11.67 8.08 -2.18
CA PRO A 66 12.93 8.70 -1.77
C PRO A 66 13.71 7.80 -0.80
N LYS A 67 15.04 7.91 -0.83
CA LYS A 67 15.91 7.07 0.02
C LYS A 67 15.54 7.20 1.50
N GLY A 68 15.30 6.06 2.15
CA GLY A 68 14.89 6.01 3.57
C GLY A 68 13.41 6.31 3.80
N GLN A 69 12.62 6.44 2.74
CA GLN A 69 11.17 6.59 2.79
C GLN A 69 10.47 5.46 2.05
N MET A 70 9.19 5.27 2.35
CA MET A 70 8.29 4.35 1.69
C MET A 70 7.01 5.07 1.28
N LEU A 71 6.33 4.55 0.27
CA LEU A 71 5.02 5.04 -0.13
C LEU A 71 3.99 4.70 0.95
N VAL A 72 3.12 5.65 1.27
CA VAL A 72 1.96 5.44 2.15
C VAL A 72 0.72 5.79 1.36
N ILE A 73 -0.20 4.84 1.22
CA ILE A 73 -1.47 4.98 0.51
C ILE A 73 -2.60 4.93 1.55
N LYS A 74 -3.47 5.93 1.55
CA LYS A 74 -4.61 5.98 2.48
C LYS A 74 -5.88 6.40 1.77
N LEU A 75 -6.99 5.96 2.34
CA LEU A 75 -8.32 6.38 1.92
C LEU A 75 -8.70 7.65 2.68
N ASN A 76 -8.92 8.74 1.97
CA ASN A 76 -9.45 9.97 2.52
C ASN A 76 -10.98 9.99 2.28
N VAL A 77 -11.75 9.95 3.35
CA VAL A 77 -13.22 9.98 3.32
C VAL A 77 -13.67 11.41 3.59
N THR A 78 -14.33 12.02 2.62
CA THR A 78 -14.84 13.39 2.69
C THR A 78 -16.33 13.42 2.36
N VAL A 79 -16.97 14.57 2.57
CA VAL A 79 -18.40 14.77 2.19
C VAL A 79 -18.63 14.58 0.69
N ASP A 80 -17.61 14.83 -0.13
CA ASP A 80 -17.65 14.71 -1.59
C ASP A 80 -17.34 13.29 -2.09
N GLY A 81 -16.96 12.38 -1.18
CA GLY A 81 -16.67 10.99 -1.50
C GLY A 81 -15.35 10.47 -0.93
N ASN A 82 -14.97 9.27 -1.39
CA ASN A 82 -13.80 8.54 -0.96
C ASN A 82 -12.68 8.66 -2.01
N PHE A 83 -11.54 9.21 -1.61
CA PHE A 83 -10.40 9.45 -2.49
C PHE A 83 -9.17 8.70 -2.00
N LEU A 84 -8.46 8.04 -2.91
CA LEU A 84 -7.12 7.55 -2.62
C LEU A 84 -6.16 8.73 -2.62
N VAL A 85 -5.41 8.87 -1.53
CA VAL A 85 -4.32 9.83 -1.42
C VAL A 85 -3.05 9.09 -1.04
N TYR A 86 -1.91 9.58 -1.55
CA TYR A 86 -0.61 8.99 -1.26
C TYR A 86 0.37 10.05 -0.75
N GLY A 87 1.43 9.58 -0.10
CA GLY A 87 2.55 10.40 0.33
C GLY A 87 3.75 9.51 0.67
N TYR A 88 4.84 10.11 1.13
CA TYR A 88 6.02 9.38 1.57
C TYR A 88 6.22 9.55 3.07
N ALA A 89 6.56 8.46 3.75
CA ALA A 89 6.90 8.45 5.17
C ALA A 89 8.23 7.74 5.39
N ALA A 90 8.92 8.02 6.50
CA ALA A 90 10.15 7.31 6.84
C ALA A 90 9.90 5.80 6.95
N LEU A 91 10.83 5.01 6.40
CA LEU A 91 10.81 3.56 6.57
C LEU A 91 10.99 3.25 8.06
N ARG A 92 10.03 2.53 8.65
CA ARG A 92 10.00 2.16 10.07
C ARG A 92 10.96 1.02 10.38
#